data_AF-X1IA27-F1
#
_entry.id   AF-X1IA27-F1
#
_cell.length_a   1.000
_cell.length_b   1.000
_cell.length_c   1.000
_cell.angle_alpha   90.00
_cell.angle_beta   90.00
_cell.angle_gamma   90.00
#
_symmetry.space_group_name_H-M   'P 1'
#
loop_
_entity.id
_entity.type
_entity.pdbx_description
1 polymer ?
#
loop_
_entity_poly.entity_id
_entity_poly.type
_entity_poly.pdbx_seq_one_letter_code
_entity_poly.pdbx_strand_id
1 'polypeptide(L)' 'GPREVYERLGEVGGVVFPTGATVSKETDQLNLYYGAADCTVAVATASLSDCIDYIMSSPEVTE' A
#
# COMPACT_ATOMS: atom_id res chain seq x y z
N GLY A 1 5.14 6.62 -3.87
CA GLY A 1 6.54 6.24 -3.64
C GLY A 1 6.89 6.40 -2.16
N PRO A 2 8.01 5.82 -1.70
CA PRO A 2 8.47 5.86 -0.31
C PRO A 2 8.62 7.29 0.23
N ARG A 3 8.13 7.53 1.45
CA ARG A 3 8.12 8.84 2.11
C ARG A 3 8.62 8.77 3.54
N GLU A 4 8.26 7.74 4.28
CA GLU A 4 8.62 7.63 5.69
C GLU A 4 10.09 7.21 5.85
N VAL A 5 10.67 7.52 7.02
CA VAL A 5 12.09 7.22 7.29
C VAL A 5 12.35 5.71 7.16
N TYR A 6 11.44 4.88 7.68
CA TYR A 6 11.56 3.42 7.65
C TYR A 6 11.33 2.80 6.27
N GLU A 7 10.85 3.57 5.28
CA GLU A 7 10.72 3.13 3.87
C GLU A 7 11.93 3.58 3.04
N ARG A 8 12.57 4.69 3.44
CA ARG A 8 13.70 5.28 2.72
C ARG A 8 15.05 4.75 3.19
N LEU A 9 15.17 4.35 4.46
CA LEU A 9 16.41 3.87 5.06
C LEU A 9 16.25 2.45 5.57
N GLY A 10 17.16 1.57 5.15
CA GLY A 10 17.22 0.15 5.50
C GLY A 10 18.28 -0.56 4.67
N GLU A 11 18.24 -1.89 4.62
CA GLU A 11 19.15 -2.71 3.81
C GLU A 11 19.00 -2.37 2.32
N VAL A 12 17.76 -2.13 1.88
CA VAL A 12 17.48 -1.61 0.54
C VAL A 12 16.61 -0.35 0.69
N GLY A 13 17.25 0.82 0.65
CA GLY A 13 16.54 2.10 0.81
C GLY A 13 15.59 2.41 -0.35
N GLY A 14 14.46 3.06 -0.03
CA GLY A 14 13.48 3.49 -1.03
C GLY A 14 12.54 2.37 -1.48
N VAL A 15 12.22 1.44 -0.59
CA VAL A 15 11.35 0.29 -0.88
C VAL A 15 10.06 0.36 -0.07
N VAL A 16 8.96 0.17 -0.78
CA VAL A 16 7.62 -0.15 -0.26
C VAL A 16 7.12 -1.32 -1.09
N PHE A 17 7.05 -2.51 -0.50
CA PHE A 17 6.72 -3.74 -1.22
C PHE A 17 5.52 -4.46 -0.57
N PRO A 18 4.30 -4.36 -1.15
CA PRO A 18 3.11 -4.98 -0.57
C PRO A 18 3.19 -6.51 -0.63
N THR A 19 2.87 -7.18 0.47
CA THR A 19 2.98 -8.65 0.60
C THR A 19 1.70 -9.34 1.08
N GLY A 20 0.76 -8.60 1.67
CA GLY A 20 -0.52 -9.18 2.10
C GLY A 20 -1.52 -8.11 2.53
N ALA A 21 -2.79 -8.47 2.57
CA ALA A 21 -3.86 -7.58 3.00
C ALA A 21 -4.96 -8.31 3.77
N THR A 22 -5.62 -7.59 4.68
CA THR A 22 -6.88 -8.02 5.30
C THR A 22 -7.96 -6.98 5.04
N VAL A 23 -9.21 -7.43 4.92
CA VAL A 23 -10.36 -6.55 4.66
C VAL A 23 -11.45 -6.84 5.68
N SER A 24 -11.89 -5.80 6.37
CA SER A 24 -13.12 -5.81 7.16
C SER A 24 -14.27 -5.32 6.31
N LYS A 25 -15.19 -6.22 5.94
CA LYS A 25 -16.36 -5.85 5.12
C LYS A 25 -17.35 -4.96 5.87
N GLU A 26 -17.45 -5.12 7.18
CA GLU A 26 -18.39 -4.36 8.01
C GLU A 26 -18.00 -2.89 8.12
N THR A 27 -16.70 -2.60 8.11
CA THR A 27 -16.16 -1.23 8.28
C THR A 27 -15.52 -0.68 7.01
N ASP A 28 -15.58 -1.44 5.91
CA ASP A 28 -14.89 -1.16 4.65
C ASP A 28 -13.38 -0.91 4.77
N GLN A 29 -12.76 -1.39 5.86
CA GLN A 29 -11.35 -1.11 6.15
C GLN A 29 -10.44 -2.12 5.44
N LEU A 30 -9.55 -1.62 4.59
CA LEU A 30 -8.39 -2.34 4.06
C LEU A 30 -7.17 -2.08 4.93
N ASN A 31 -6.51 -3.14 5.39
CA ASN A 31 -5.16 -3.09 5.95
C ASN A 31 -4.19 -3.75 4.96
N LEU A 32 -3.26 -2.98 4.41
CA LEU A 32 -2.24 -3.46 3.48
C LEU A 32 -0.89 -3.55 4.19
N TYR A 33 -0.38 -4.78 4.35
CA TYR A 33 0.93 -5.05 4.93
C TYR A 33 1.99 -5.04 3.84
N TYR A 34 3.09 -4.35 4.11
CA TYR A 34 4.18 -4.19 3.16
C TYR A 34 5.55 -4.23 3.85
N GLY A 35 6.55 -4.73 3.13
CA GLY A 35 7.95 -4.60 3.52
C GLY A 35 8.44 -3.19 3.23
N ALA A 36 9.11 -2.59 4.20
CA ALA A 36 9.69 -1.26 4.13
C ALA A 36 11.22 -1.35 4.29
N ALA A 37 11.90 -0.84 3.27
CA ALA A 37 13.36 -0.81 3.15
C ALA A 37 14.09 -2.16 3.42
N ASP A 38 13.45 -3.30 3.11
CA ASP A 38 13.91 -4.67 3.41
C ASP A 38 14.31 -4.90 4.88
N CYS A 39 13.77 -4.11 5.81
CA CYS A 39 14.11 -4.18 7.24
C CYS A 39 12.89 -4.26 8.15
N THR A 40 11.77 -3.69 7.74
CA THR A 40 10.59 -3.50 8.59
C THR A 40 9.35 -3.99 7.89
N VAL A 41 8.39 -4.54 8.64
CA VAL A 41 7.02 -4.75 8.15
C VAL A 41 6.16 -3.59 8.66
N ALA A 42 5.49 -2.90 7.74
CA ALA A 42 4.60 -1.79 8.03
C ALA A 42 3.18 -2.07 7.51
N VAL A 43 2.21 -1.25 7.94
CA VAL A 43 0.81 -1.35 7.53
C VAL A 43 0.29 0.03 7.10
N ALA A 44 -0.37 0.06 5.95
CA ALA A 44 -1.17 1.20 5.49
C ALA A 44 -2.65 0.84 5.59
N THR A 45 -3.49 1.82 5.89
CA THR A 45 -4.93 1.63 5.99
C THR A 45 -5.67 2.53 5.00
N ALA A 46 -6.77 2.03 4.45
CA ALA A 46 -7.64 2.75 3.52
C ALA A 46 -9.07 2.20 3.59
N SER A 47 -10.01 2.91 2.96
CA SER A 47 -11.30 2.32 2.56
C SER A 47 -11.08 1.48 1.30
N LEU A 48 -11.64 0.27 1.26
CA LEU A 48 -11.54 -0.58 0.08
C LEU A 48 -12.35 0.00 -1.10
N SER A 49 -13.54 0.54 -0.82
CA SER A 49 -14.37 1.15 -1.86
C SER A 49 -13.69 2.35 -2.51
N ASP A 50 -13.09 3.25 -1.72
CA ASP A 50 -12.33 4.40 -2.25
C ASP A 50 -11.18 3.96 -3.18
N CYS A 51 -10.46 2.89 -2.82
CA CYS A 51 -9.39 2.37 -3.67
C CYS A 51 -9.92 1.84 -5.01
N ILE A 52 -11.05 1.13 -5.01
CA ILE A 52 -11.66 0.58 -6.23
C ILE A 52 -12.18 1.73 -7.10
N ASP A 53 -12.89 2.70 -6.52
CA ASP A 53 -13.42 3.86 -7.25
C ASP A 53 -12.31 4.68 -7.90
N TYR A 54 -11.17 4.85 -7.21
CA TYR A 54 -9.99 5.49 -7.79
C TYR A 54 -9.44 4.73 -8.99
N ILE A 55 -9.34 3.39 -8.90
CA ILE A 55 -8.87 2.55 -10.01
C ILE A 55 -9.84 2.65 -11.19
N MET A 56 -11.15 2.57 -10.94
CA MET A 56 -12.17 2.58 -11.98
C MET A 56 -12.35 3.94 -12.66
N SER A 57 -11.96 5.02 -11.98
CA SER A 57 -11.94 6.38 -12.55
C SER A 57 -10.64 6.74 -13.26
N SER A 58 -9.61 5.89 -13.16
CA SER A 58 -8.33 6.13 -13.83
C SER A 58 -8.45 5.91 -15.34
N PRO A 59 -7.78 6.74 -16.16
CA PRO A 59 -7.80 6.57 -17.61
C PRO A 59 -7.22 5.22 -18.03
N GLU A 60 -7.78 4.63 -19.07
CA GLU A 60 -7.23 3.40 -19.66
C GLU A 60 -5.81 3.67 -20.18
N VAL A 61 -4.90 2.73 -19.91
CA VAL A 61 -3.56 2.76 -20.46
C VAL A 61 -3.69 2.51 -21.96
N THR A 62 -3.39 3.54 -22.75
CA THR A 62 -3.26 3.42 -24.21
C THR A 62 -1.85 2.90 -24.51
N GLU A 63 -1.75 1.88 -25.37
CA GLU A 63 -0.48 1.27 -25.78
C GLU A 63 0.42 2.20 -26.59
#